data_AF-A0A9N8PPX8-F1
#
_entry.id   AF-A0A9N8PPX8-F1
#
_cell.length_a   1.000
_cell.length_b   1.000
_cell.length_c   1.000
_cell.angle_alpha   90.00
_cell.angle_beta   90.00
_cell.angle_gamma   90.00
#
_symmetry.space_group_name_H-M   'P 1'
#
loop_
_entity.id
_entity.type
_entity.pdbx_description
1 polymer ?
#
loop_
_entity_poly.entity_id
_entity_poly.type
_entity_poly.pdbx_seq_one_letter_code
_entity_poly.pdbx_strand_id
1 'polypeptide(L)' 'MGAEQLSSVMEAVGKKVDPNLRDRIERESESTFATARLWDDGIIPPSHTRRVLAMGLQAALSGSVEDKKTEWGVFRM' A
#
# COMPACT_ATOMS: atom_id res chain seq x y z
N MET A 1 -10.02 3.60 3.22
CA MET A 1 -11.43 3.85 3.59
C MET A 1 -12.26 2.77 2.91
N GLY A 2 -13.16 2.10 3.63
CA GLY A 2 -13.95 0.97 3.09
C GLY A 2 -15.12 1.42 2.22
N ALA A 3 -15.71 0.48 1.48
CA ALA A 3 -16.84 0.72 0.56
C ALA A 3 -18.04 1.39 1.25
N GLU A 4 -18.36 0.94 2.46
CA GLU A 4 -19.42 1.50 3.32
C GLU A 4 -19.18 2.96 3.67
N GLN A 5 -17.94 3.28 4.07
CA GLN A 5 -17.56 4.63 4.48
C GLN A 5 -17.61 5.60 3.30
N LEU A 6 -17.11 5.18 2.12
CA LEU A 6 -17.14 6.03 0.92
C LEU A 6 -18.56 6.26 0.41
N SER A 7 -19.41 5.23 0.45
CA SER A 7 -20.81 5.36 0.03
C SER A 7 -21.59 6.29 0.95
N SER A 8 -21.41 6.16 2.28
CA SER A 8 -22.02 7.05 3.27
C SER A 8 -21.61 8.51 3.06
N VAL A 9 -20.33 8.76 2.75
CA VAL A 9 -19.86 10.11 2.40
C VAL A 9 -20.56 10.61 1.13
N MET A 10 -20.63 9.80 0.08
CA MET A 10 -21.25 10.20 -1.19
C MET A 10 -22.74 10.55 -1.06
N GLU A 11 -23.47 9.81 -0.22
CA GLU A 11 -24.86 10.12 0.16
C GLU A 11 -24.95 11.47 0.89
N ALA A 12 -24.08 11.69 1.88
CA ALA A 12 -24.06 12.92 2.67
C ALA A 12 -23.74 14.17 1.83
N VAL A 13 -22.91 14.05 0.78
CA VAL A 13 -22.58 15.18 -0.11
C VAL A 13 -23.69 15.43 -1.17
N GLY A 14 -24.80 14.70 -1.12
CA GLY A 14 -25.97 14.94 -1.99
C GLY A 14 -25.76 14.61 -3.47
N LYS A 15 -24.71 13.85 -3.81
CA LYS A 15 -24.50 13.36 -5.18
C LYS A 15 -25.34 12.10 -5.40
N LYS A 16 -25.93 11.96 -6.58
CA LYS A 16 -26.58 10.71 -6.99
C LYS A 16 -25.52 9.60 -6.94
N VAL A 17 -25.67 8.69 -5.98
CA VAL A 17 -24.73 7.60 -5.77
C VAL A 17 -24.92 6.58 -6.89
N ASP A 18 -23.82 6.22 -7.55
CA ASP A 18 -23.81 5.08 -8.48
C ASP A 18 -24.16 3.82 -7.66
N PRO A 19 -25.24 3.08 -8.01
CA PRO A 19 -25.62 1.89 -7.27
C PRO A 19 -24.52 0.82 -7.24
N ASN A 20 -23.58 0.84 -8.19
CA ASN A 20 -22.47 -0.10 -8.26
C ASN A 20 -21.20 0.41 -7.54
N LEU A 21 -21.25 1.57 -6.88
CA LEU A 21 -20.08 2.19 -6.26
C LEU A 21 -19.46 1.27 -5.20
N ARG A 22 -20.30 0.65 -4.36
CA ARG A 22 -19.85 -0.30 -3.31
C ARG A 22 -19.07 -1.45 -3.92
N ASP A 23 -19.67 -2.15 -4.87
CA ASP A 23 -19.08 -3.34 -5.51
C ASP A 23 -17.78 -2.99 -6.24
N ARG A 24 -17.73 -1.81 -6.87
CA ARG A 24 -16.49 -1.32 -7.47
C ARG A 24 -15.41 -1.13 -6.41
N ILE A 25 -15.70 -0.43 -5.32
CA ILE A 25 -14.70 -0.17 -4.26
C ILE A 25 -14.19 -1.48 -3.66
N GLU A 26 -15.08 -2.44 -3.43
CA GLU A 26 -14.69 -3.73 -2.86
C GLU A 26 -13.74 -4.48 -3.80
N ARG A 27 -14.08 -4.55 -5.09
CA ARG A 27 -13.22 -5.15 -6.11
C ARG A 27 -11.87 -4.44 -6.23
N GLU A 28 -11.86 -3.11 -6.17
CA GLU A 28 -10.63 -2.30 -6.24
C GLU A 28 -9.80 -2.38 -4.94
N SER A 29 -10.38 -2.91 -3.86
CA SER A 29 -9.69 -3.14 -2.59
C SER A 29 -9.02 -4.52 -2.51
N GLU A 30 -9.24 -5.39 -3.50
CA GLU A 30 -8.57 -6.70 -3.56
C GLU A 30 -7.05 -6.55 -3.76
N SER A 31 -6.27 -7.45 -3.16
CA SER A 31 -4.81 -7.45 -3.27
C SER A 31 -4.32 -7.57 -4.71
N THR A 32 -5.03 -8.31 -5.56
CA THR A 32 -4.73 -8.47 -6.98
C THR A 32 -4.87 -7.16 -7.76
N PHE A 33 -5.80 -6.29 -7.35
CA PHE A 33 -5.98 -4.98 -7.96
C PHE A 33 -4.81 -4.04 -7.63
N ALA A 34 -4.35 -4.07 -6.37
CA ALA A 34 -3.22 -3.28 -5.88
C ALA A 34 -1.89 -3.74 -6.53
N THR A 35 -1.62 -5.04 -6.55
CA THR A 35 -0.36 -5.59 -7.08
C THR A 35 -0.23 -5.33 -8.59
N ALA A 36 -1.33 -5.39 -9.34
CA ALA A 36 -1.35 -5.05 -10.77
C ALA A 36 -1.01 -3.58 -11.06
N ARG A 37 -1.01 -2.71 -10.04
CA ARG A 37 -0.69 -1.29 -10.10
C ARG A 37 0.63 -0.94 -9.41
N LEU A 38 1.41 -1.93 -9.01
CA LEU A 38 2.68 -1.75 -8.31
C LEU A 38 2.55 -0.95 -7.01
N TRP A 39 1.42 -1.10 -6.31
CA TRP A 39 1.27 -0.55 -4.96
C TRP A 39 2.06 -1.36 -3.92
N ASP A 40 2.41 -2.59 -4.27
CA ASP A 40 3.24 -3.52 -3.52
C ASP A 40 4.27 -4.18 -4.44
N ASP A 41 5.25 -4.86 -3.84
CA ASP A 41 6.31 -5.60 -4.53
C ASP A 41 5.93 -7.07 -4.80
N GLY A 42 4.67 -7.46 -4.59
CA GLY A 42 4.13 -8.79 -4.87
C GLY A 42 3.37 -9.44 -3.71
N ILE A 43 2.41 -10.29 -4.06
CA ILE A 43 1.63 -11.10 -3.12
C ILE A 43 2.40 -12.35 -2.73
N ILE A 44 2.47 -12.65 -1.43
CA ILE A 44 3.13 -13.85 -0.89
C ILE A 44 2.17 -14.71 -0.06
N PRO A 45 2.40 -16.04 0.04
CA PRO A 45 1.73 -16.86 1.04
C PRO A 45 2.04 -16.34 2.46
N PRO A 46 1.04 -16.24 3.37
CA PRO A 46 1.28 -15.75 4.72
C PRO A 46 2.37 -16.51 5.49
N SER A 47 2.52 -17.82 5.24
CA SER A 47 3.56 -18.67 5.84
C SER A 47 4.99 -18.29 5.40
N HIS A 48 5.16 -17.59 4.26
CA HIS A 48 6.46 -17.18 3.74
C HIS A 48 6.97 -15.87 4.35
N THR A 49 6.17 -15.17 5.15
CA THR A 49 6.50 -13.86 5.73
C THR A 49 7.89 -13.82 6.36
N ARG A 50 8.24 -14.79 7.22
CA ARG A 50 9.57 -14.85 7.88
C ARG A 50 10.72 -14.92 6.88
N ARG A 51 10.57 -15.73 5.83
CA ARG A 51 11.60 -15.93 4.81
C ARG A 51 11.79 -14.65 3.98
N VAL A 52 10.70 -14.02 3.56
CA VAL A 52 10.76 -12.78 2.76
C VAL A 52 11.36 -11.64 3.57
N LEU A 53 10.98 -11.49 4.84
CA LEU A 53 11.61 -10.53 5.75
C LEU A 53 13.11 -10.78 5.92
N ALA A 54 13.54 -12.03 6.12
CA ALA A 54 14.95 -12.36 6.24
C ALA A 54 15.75 -12.00 4.98
N MET A 55 15.20 -12.28 3.79
CA MET A 55 15.82 -11.89 2.51
C MET A 55 15.89 -10.36 2.35
N GLY A 56 14.83 -9.63 2.71
CA GLY A 56 14.82 -8.17 2.64
C GLY A 56 15.84 -7.52 3.57
N LEU A 57 15.98 -8.03 4.80
CA LEU A 57 17.01 -7.58 5.74
C LEU A 57 18.41 -7.87 5.24
N GLN A 58 18.64 -9.07 4.67
CA GLN A 58 19.92 -9.41 4.07
C GLN A 58 20.25 -8.47 2.92
N ALA A 59 19.29 -8.21 2.02
CA ALA A 59 19.45 -7.30 0.89
C ALA A 59 19.82 -5.89 1.37
N ALA A 60 19.11 -5.36 2.37
CA ALA A 60 19.37 -4.04 2.95
C ALA A 60 20.79 -3.92 3.56
N LEU A 61 21.31 -4.99 4.16
CA LEU A 61 22.65 -5.02 4.74
C LEU A 61 23.77 -5.24 3.72
N SER A 62 23.45 -5.85 2.57
CA SER A 62 24.43 -6.24 1.56
C SER A 62 24.71 -5.18 0.48
N GLY A 63 24.04 -4.02 0.55
CA GLY A 63 24.28 -2.91 -0.37
C GLY A 63 25.64 -2.24 -0.17
N SER A 64 26.04 -1.42 -1.15
CA SER A 64 27.14 -0.45 -0.98
C SER A 64 26.73 0.62 0.01
N VAL A 65 26.81 0.31 1.30
CA VAL A 65 26.73 1.29 2.37
C VAL A 65 28.05 2.05 2.34
N GLU A 66 28.15 3.02 1.42
CA GLU A 66 29.16 4.06 1.58
C GLU A 66 28.93 4.70 2.96
N ASP A 67 30.00 4.93 3.71
CA ASP A 67 29.97 5.76 4.92
C ASP A 67 29.53 7.17 4.51
N LYS A 68 28.21 7.37 4.40
CA LYS A 68 27.62 8.67 4.12
C LYS A 68 27.88 9.51 5.37
N LYS A 69 28.92 10.33 5.33
CA LYS A 69 29.09 11.48 6.23
C LYS A 69 27.90 12.42 6.00
N THR A 70 26.81 12.17 6.71
CA THR A 70 25.72 13.12 6.90
C THR A 70 25.90 13.76 8.26
N GLU A 71 25.69 15.07 8.36
CA GLU A 71 25.43 15.65 9.67
C GLU A 71 23.92 15.79 9.92
N TRP A 72 23.08 16.33 9.01
CA TRP A 72 21.66 16.54 9.35
C TRP A 72 20.64 16.52 8.18
N GLY A 73 21.04 16.45 6.91
CA GLY A 73 20.10 16.54 5.78
C GLY A 73 19.31 17.87 5.73
N VAL A 74 18.24 17.95 4.91
CA VAL A 74 17.35 19.12 4.86
C VAL A 74 16.02 18.79 5.53
N PHE A 75 15.83 19.30 6.75
CA PHE A 75 14.54 19.25 7.42
C PHE A 75 13.59 20.31 6.83
N ARG A 76 12.35 19.93 6.53
CA ARG A 76 11.25 20.88 6.30
C ARG A 76 10.43 20.97 7.59
N MET A 77 10.58 22.11 8.28
CA MET A 77 9.73 22.53 9.40
C MET A 77 8.62 23.46 8.91
#